data_AF-A0A0D2PDU1-F1
#
_entry.id   AF-A0A0D2PDU1-F1
#
_cell.length_a   1.000
_cell.length_b   1.000
_cell.length_c   1.000
_cell.angle_alpha   90.00
_cell.angle_beta   90.00
_cell.angle_gamma   90.00
#
_symmetry.space_group_name_H-M   'P 1'
#
loop_
_entity.id
_entity.type
_entity.pdbx_description
1 polymer ?
#
loop_
_entity_poly.entity_id
_entity_poly.type
_entity_poly.pdbx_seq_one_letter_code
_entity_poly.pdbx_strand_id
1 'polypeptide(L)'
;PPIDSPEYIIAFIINECDELTLDGKVKPQGAALGTYSHAQKIRAAMTHAFGRVHSLGNTSWHKDEITGCMRGNPSVSQQVSSYMLSLRNRKTRSGEMPTSARAITSDVLRKLHDFNLREENWKLRKYAP
;
A
#
# COMPACT_ATOMS: atom_id res chain seq x y z
N PRO A 1 7.08 5.32 16.72
CA PRO A 1 6.04 6.15 16.09
C PRO A 1 4.88 6.38 17.07
N PRO A 2 4.14 7.51 17.00
CA PRO A 2 2.94 7.76 17.81
C PRO A 2 1.89 6.67 17.61
N ILE A 3 1.01 6.48 18.60
CA ILE A 3 -0.06 5.47 18.52
C ILE A 3 -0.97 5.68 17.30
N ASP A 4 -1.22 6.95 16.96
CA ASP A 4 -2.07 7.40 15.86
C ASP A 4 -1.37 7.38 14.48
N SER A 5 -0.22 6.71 14.36
CA SER A 5 0.51 6.62 13.09
C SER A 5 -0.33 6.06 11.93
N PRO A 6 -1.19 5.03 12.12
CA PRO A 6 -2.12 4.58 11.09
C PRO A 6 -3.05 5.69 10.59
N GLU A 7 -3.58 6.50 11.49
CA GLU A 7 -4.50 7.59 11.23
C GLU A 7 -3.83 8.69 10.41
N TYR A 8 -2.56 9.01 10.69
CA TYR A 8 -1.79 9.97 9.89
C TYR A 8 -1.55 9.47 8.46
N ILE A 9 -1.30 8.17 8.28
CA ILE A 9 -1.18 7.57 6.94
C ILE A 9 -2.52 7.68 6.20
N ILE A 10 -3.63 7.35 6.88
CA ILE A 10 -4.98 7.47 6.31
C ILE A 10 -5.26 8.93 5.94
N ALA A 11 -4.97 9.87 6.83
CA ALA A 11 -5.21 11.30 6.61
C ALA A 11 -4.44 11.83 5.39
N PHE A 12 -3.20 11.40 5.22
CA PHE A 12 -2.42 11.73 4.02
C PHE A 12 -3.06 11.15 2.76
N ILE A 13 -3.51 9.89 2.79
CA ILE A 13 -4.21 9.29 1.64
C ILE A 13 -5.56 9.98 1.37
N ILE A 14 -6.30 10.41 2.40
CA ILE A 14 -7.52 11.21 2.25
C ILE A 14 -7.19 12.50 1.48
N ASN A 15 -6.15 13.22 1.92
CA ASN A 15 -5.74 14.47 1.30
C ASN A 15 -5.37 14.30 -0.18
N GLU A 16 -4.57 13.28 -0.51
CA GLU A 16 -4.05 13.09 -1.86
C GLU A 16 -5.05 12.43 -2.81
N CYS A 17 -5.84 11.46 -2.30
CA CYS A 17 -6.53 10.51 -3.15
C CYS A 17 -8.04 10.47 -2.94
N ASP A 18 -8.61 10.98 -1.85
CA ASP A 18 -10.06 10.88 -1.62
C ASP A 18 -10.82 12.11 -2.12
N GLU A 19 -12.07 11.91 -2.52
CA GLU A 19 -12.99 13.00 -2.88
C GLU A 19 -13.49 13.74 -1.64
N LEU A 20 -13.39 13.12 -0.46
CA LEU A 20 -13.73 13.71 0.83
C LEU A 20 -12.52 14.40 1.46
N THR A 21 -12.77 15.46 2.23
CA THR A 21 -11.82 16.06 3.16
C THR A 21 -11.85 15.32 4.51
N LEU A 22 -10.90 15.64 5.39
CA LEU A 22 -10.89 15.11 6.77
C LEU A 22 -12.15 15.44 7.56
N ASP A 23 -12.80 16.57 7.25
CA ASP A 23 -14.07 16.98 7.85
C ASP A 23 -15.30 16.28 7.22
N GLY A 24 -15.08 15.33 6.31
CA GLY A 24 -16.14 14.61 5.61
C GLY A 24 -16.86 15.42 4.52
N LYS A 25 -16.33 16.59 4.15
CA LYS A 25 -16.90 17.41 3.07
C LYS A 25 -16.37 16.97 1.72
N VAL A 26 -17.16 17.12 0.66
CA VAL A 26 -16.69 16.86 -0.70
C VAL A 26 -15.72 17.97 -1.11
N LYS A 27 -14.58 17.60 -1.69
CA LYS A 27 -13.60 18.54 -2.23
C LYS A 27 -14.18 19.34 -3.40
N PRO A 28 -13.69 20.57 -3.65
CA PRO A 28 -14.14 21.38 -4.78
C PRO A 28 -14.03 20.64 -6.12
N GLN A 29 -14.98 20.91 -7.01
CA GLN A 29 -14.94 20.37 -8.37
C GLN A 29 -13.65 20.81 -9.08
N GLY A 30 -12.99 19.88 -9.77
CA GLY A 30 -11.73 20.12 -10.47
C GLY A 30 -10.47 19.99 -9.60
N ALA A 31 -10.61 19.69 -8.30
CA ALA A 31 -9.45 19.31 -7.49
C ALA A 31 -8.77 18.07 -8.08
N ALA A 32 -7.44 18.10 -8.20
CA ALA A 32 -6.66 16.95 -8.61
C ALA A 32 -6.77 15.86 -7.54
N LEU A 33 -7.44 14.75 -7.85
CA LEU A 33 -7.56 13.58 -6.97
C LEU A 33 -6.67 12.46 -7.47
N GLY A 34 -5.80 11.96 -6.61
CA GLY A 34 -5.04 10.74 -6.88
C GLY A 34 -5.96 9.54 -7.15
N THR A 35 -5.50 8.64 -8.00
CA THR A 35 -6.17 7.36 -8.30
C THR A 35 -6.00 6.38 -7.13
N TYR A 36 -6.77 5.29 -7.12
CA TYR A 36 -6.53 4.21 -6.17
C TYR A 36 -5.11 3.64 -6.29
N SER A 37 -4.57 3.56 -7.51
CA SER A 37 -3.18 3.14 -7.74
C SER A 37 -2.17 4.10 -7.08
N HIS A 38 -2.44 5.41 -7.07
CA HIS A 38 -1.62 6.37 -6.34
C HIS A 38 -1.65 6.07 -4.83
N ALA A 39 -2.84 5.88 -4.25
CA ALA A 39 -2.99 5.49 -2.85
C ALA A 39 -2.23 4.20 -2.50
N GLN A 40 -2.25 3.20 -3.39
CA GLN A 40 -1.46 1.96 -3.22
C GLN A 40 0.04 2.23 -3.17
N LYS A 41 0.56 3.13 -4.02
CA LYS A 41 1.98 3.52 -4.03
C LYS A 41 2.36 4.25 -2.74
N ILE A 42 1.51 5.18 -2.26
CA ILE A 42 1.72 5.86 -0.97
C ILE A 42 1.80 4.82 0.16
N ARG A 43 0.83 3.91 0.24
CA ARG A 43 0.85 2.85 1.26
C ARG A 43 2.11 1.99 1.16
N ALA A 44 2.49 1.56 -0.05
CA ALA A 44 3.68 0.75 -0.26
C ALA A 44 4.97 1.48 0.16
N ALA A 45 5.09 2.78 -0.15
CA ALA A 45 6.21 3.61 0.28
C ALA A 45 6.28 3.70 1.81
N MET A 46 5.14 3.91 2.48
CA MET A 46 5.07 3.92 3.95
C MET A 46 5.45 2.56 4.53
N THR A 47 4.95 1.45 3.95
CA THR A 47 5.35 0.09 4.36
C THR A 47 6.85 -0.10 4.27
N HIS A 48 7.47 0.33 3.17
CA HIS A 48 8.92 0.23 2.98
C HIS A 48 9.67 1.11 3.98
N ALA A 49 9.27 2.37 4.16
CA ALA A 49 9.92 3.29 5.09
C ALA A 49 9.88 2.75 6.52
N PHE A 50 8.71 2.41 7.05
CA PHE A 50 8.60 1.87 8.40
C PHE A 50 9.29 0.50 8.54
N GLY A 51 9.15 -0.38 7.55
CA GLY A 51 9.67 -1.73 7.64
C GLY A 51 11.17 -1.85 7.44
N ARG A 52 11.75 -1.09 6.50
CA ARG A 52 13.17 -1.18 6.11
C ARG A 52 14.01 -0.02 6.64
N VAL A 53 13.54 1.22 6.50
CA VAL A 53 14.32 2.41 6.91
C VAL A 53 14.31 2.57 8.43
N HIS A 54 13.16 2.34 9.06
CA HIS A 54 13.01 2.41 10.52
C HIS A 54 13.08 1.05 11.22
N SER A 55 13.36 -0.03 10.49
CA SER A 55 13.54 -1.38 11.02
C SER A 55 12.39 -1.88 11.91
N LEU A 56 11.15 -1.44 11.66
CA LEU A 56 9.97 -1.88 12.41
C LEU A 56 9.37 -3.18 11.86
N GLY A 57 9.92 -3.70 10.75
CA GLY A 57 9.46 -4.93 10.10
C GLY A 57 8.10 -4.79 9.43
N ASN A 58 7.41 -5.92 9.26
CA ASN A 58 6.10 -6.02 8.62
C ASN A 58 5.04 -6.65 9.53
N THR A 59 5.28 -6.69 10.83
CA THR A 59 4.28 -7.14 11.80
C THR A 59 3.16 -6.11 11.90
N SER A 60 1.95 -6.59 12.19
CA SER A 60 0.80 -5.69 12.40
C SER A 60 1.10 -4.67 13.50
N TRP A 61 0.61 -3.44 13.33
CA TRP A 61 0.70 -2.41 14.35
C TRP A 61 -0.05 -2.83 15.62
N HIS A 62 0.65 -2.90 16.75
CA HIS A 62 0.09 -3.34 18.02
C HIS A 62 0.82 -2.68 19.19
N LYS A 63 0.17 -2.67 20.36
CA LYS A 63 0.80 -2.27 21.61
C LYS A 63 1.55 -3.47 22.17
N ASP A 64 2.83 -3.30 22.43
CA ASP A 64 3.66 -4.29 23.11
C ASP A 64 3.23 -4.35 24.58
N GLU A 65 2.84 -5.54 25.04
CA GLU A 65 2.27 -5.72 26.39
C GLU A 65 3.29 -5.52 27.51
N ILE A 66 4.57 -5.72 27.22
CA ILE A 66 5.66 -5.64 28.21
C ILE A 66 6.11 -4.19 28.36
N THR A 67 6.36 -3.53 27.23
CA THR A 67 6.92 -2.17 27.21
C THR A 67 5.85 -1.08 27.18
N GLY A 68 4.61 -1.42 26.85
CA GLY A 68 3.52 -0.48 26.64
C GLY A 68 3.67 0.40 25.38
N CYS A 69 4.78 0.24 24.64
CA CYS A 69 5.09 1.00 23.44
C CYS A 69 4.42 0.39 22.21
N MET A 70 4.16 1.22 21.20
CA MET A 70 3.65 0.73 19.93
C MET A 70 4.76 0.10 19.09
N ARG A 71 4.48 -1.08 18.52
CA ARG A 71 5.38 -1.86 17.68
C ARG A 71 4.70 -2.34 16.41
N GLY A 72 5.53 -2.77 15.45
CA GLY A 72 5.12 -3.19 14.12
C GLY A 72 5.06 -2.04 13.15
N ASN A 73 4.40 -2.26 12.00
CA ASN A 73 4.36 -1.29 10.92
C ASN A 73 2.95 -0.68 10.79
N PRO A 74 2.79 0.64 10.97
CA PRO A 74 1.47 1.28 10.95
C PRO A 74 0.77 1.17 9.59
N SER A 75 1.48 1.03 8.47
CA SER A 75 0.88 0.91 7.13
C SER A 75 0.21 -0.45 6.87
N VAL A 76 0.55 -1.47 7.66
CA VAL A 76 -0.04 -2.82 7.60
C VAL A 76 -1.10 -3.04 8.68
N SER A 77 -1.43 -2.01 9.45
CA SER A 77 -2.52 -2.05 10.43
C SER A 77 -3.88 -2.40 9.80
N GLN A 78 -4.78 -2.91 10.62
CA GLN A 78 -6.16 -3.18 10.21
C GLN A 78 -6.87 -1.90 9.77
N GLN A 79 -6.65 -0.77 10.46
CA GLN A 79 -7.26 0.52 10.14
C GLN A 79 -6.91 0.99 8.72
N VAL A 80 -5.61 0.99 8.36
CA VAL A 80 -5.17 1.38 7.01
C VAL A 80 -5.72 0.41 5.96
N SER A 81 -5.75 -0.89 6.27
CA SER A 81 -6.28 -1.90 5.35
C SER A 81 -7.78 -1.71 5.08
N SER A 82 -8.58 -1.51 6.13
CA SER A 82 -10.01 -1.24 6.02
C SER A 82 -10.27 0.04 5.24
N TYR A 83 -9.53 1.11 5.53
CA TYR A 83 -9.66 2.38 4.81
C TYR A 83 -9.34 2.22 3.32
N MET A 84 -8.26 1.53 2.96
CA MET A 84 -7.91 1.27 1.56
C MET A 84 -8.99 0.49 0.81
N LEU A 85 -9.63 -0.49 1.45
CA LEU A 85 -10.76 -1.21 0.86
C LEU A 85 -11.96 -0.29 0.61
N SER A 86 -12.31 0.56 1.58
CA SER A 86 -13.38 1.55 1.41
C SER A 86 -13.06 2.56 0.31
N LEU A 87 -11.82 3.05 0.26
CA LEU A 87 -11.36 3.96 -0.79
C LEU A 87 -11.46 3.31 -2.17
N ARG A 88 -11.02 2.05 -2.32
CA ARG A 88 -11.16 1.30 -3.56
C ARG A 88 -12.62 1.27 -4.04
N ASN A 89 -13.54 0.95 -3.13
CA ASN A 89 -14.97 0.88 -3.46
C ASN A 89 -15.52 2.24 -3.89
N ARG A 90 -15.12 3.34 -3.21
CA ARG A 90 -15.50 4.70 -3.63
C ARG A 90 -14.98 5.01 -5.02
N LYS A 91 -13.69 4.78 -5.28
CA LYS A 91 -13.08 5.01 -6.59
C LYS A 91 -13.75 4.24 -7.72
N THR A 92 -14.06 2.96 -7.49
CA THR A 92 -14.81 2.14 -8.46
C THR A 92 -16.23 2.69 -8.70
N ARG A 93 -16.91 3.17 -7.66
CA ARG A 93 -18.23 3.83 -7.82
C ARG A 93 -18.14 5.13 -8.61
N SER A 94 -17.07 5.91 -8.42
CA SER A 94 -16.79 7.14 -9.17
C SER A 94 -16.28 6.89 -10.60
N GLY A 95 -16.34 5.64 -11.08
CA GLY A 95 -15.99 5.28 -12.45
C GLY A 95 -14.50 5.04 -12.69
N GLU A 96 -13.66 5.05 -11.65
CA GLU A 96 -12.28 4.60 -11.80
C GLU A 96 -12.31 3.11 -12.15
N MET A 97 -11.89 2.79 -13.38
CA MET A 97 -11.74 1.42 -13.81
C MET A 97 -10.85 0.72 -12.78
N PRO A 98 -11.34 -0.38 -12.15
CA PRO A 98 -10.50 -1.16 -11.26
C PRO A 98 -9.21 -1.43 -12.01
N THR A 99 -8.06 -1.04 -11.44
CA THR A 99 -6.76 -1.38 -12.04
C THR A 99 -6.79 -2.87 -12.26
N SER A 100 -6.98 -3.25 -13.52
CA SER A 100 -7.58 -4.53 -13.82
C SER A 100 -6.67 -5.62 -13.32
N ALA A 101 -7.30 -6.68 -12.81
CA ALA A 101 -6.71 -7.98 -12.92
C ALA A 101 -6.43 -8.22 -14.41
N ARG A 102 -5.24 -7.84 -14.90
CA ARG A 102 -4.51 -8.83 -15.68
C ARG A 102 -4.28 -9.95 -14.69
N ALA A 103 -5.29 -10.82 -14.56
CA ALA A 103 -5.26 -11.93 -13.64
C ALA A 103 -3.92 -12.59 -13.90
N ILE A 104 -3.18 -12.88 -12.84
CA ILE A 104 -2.07 -13.82 -12.94
C ILE A 104 -2.72 -15.11 -13.42
N THR A 105 -2.71 -15.34 -14.73
CA THR A 105 -3.30 -16.54 -15.33
C THR A 105 -2.36 -17.71 -15.07
N SER A 106 -2.86 -18.93 -15.24
CA SER A 106 -2.02 -20.12 -15.26
C SER A 106 -0.86 -19.98 -16.26
N ASP A 107 -1.04 -19.26 -17.37
CA ASP A 107 0.03 -18.98 -18.34
C ASP A 107 1.10 -18.05 -17.77
N VAL A 108 0.72 -17.04 -16.99
CA VAL A 108 1.69 -16.16 -16.31
C VAL A 108 2.47 -16.96 -15.26
N LEU A 109 1.82 -17.84 -14.51
CA LEU A 109 2.47 -18.72 -13.55
C LEU A 109 3.41 -19.72 -14.23
N ARG A 110 3.01 -20.28 -15.39
CA ARG A 110 3.86 -21.16 -16.19
C ARG A 110 5.09 -20.43 -16.72
N LYS A 111 4.92 -19.22 -17.26
CA LYS A 111 6.05 -18.38 -17.70
C LYS A 111 7.02 -18.08 -16.57
N LEU A 112 6.51 -17.83 -15.36
CA LEU A 112 7.35 -17.63 -14.17
C LEU A 112 8.11 -18.91 -13.80
N HIS A 113 7.44 -20.06 -13.80
CA HIS A 113 8.06 -21.35 -13.54
C HIS A 113 9.16 -21.68 -14.56
N ASP A 114 8.86 -21.52 -15.85
CA ASP A 114 9.81 -21.78 -16.93
C ASP A 114 11.00 -20.81 -16.89
N PHE A 115 10.74 -19.54 -16.56
CA PHE A 115 11.80 -18.56 -16.31
C PHE A 115 12.71 -19.02 -15.17
N ASN A 116 12.13 -19.48 -14.06
CA ASN A 116 12.87 -19.99 -12.92
C ASN A 116 13.53 -21.35 -13.19
N LEU A 117 13.26 -22.09 -14.27
CA LEU A 117 13.98 -23.34 -14.54
C LEU A 117 15.27 -23.14 -15.34
N ARG A 118 15.51 -21.94 -15.89
CA ARG A 118 16.72 -21.68 -16.68
C ARG A 118 17.90 -21.39 -15.75
N GLU A 119 18.94 -22.22 -15.81
CA GLU A 119 20.16 -22.02 -15.01
C GLU A 119 20.79 -20.63 -15.22
N GLU A 120 20.67 -20.07 -16.42
CA GLU A 120 21.17 -18.75 -16.76
C GLU A 120 20.59 -17.61 -15.91
N ASN A 121 19.39 -17.81 -15.35
CA ASN A 121 18.70 -16.85 -14.48
C ASN A 121 19.14 -16.98 -13.01
N TRP A 122 19.87 -18.05 -12.66
CA TRP A 122 20.34 -18.35 -11.31
C TRP A 122 21.83 -18.00 -11.17
N LYS A 123 22.55 -17.98 -12.29
CA LYS A 123 23.96 -17.59 -12.36
C LYS A 123 24.06 -16.08 -12.17
N LEU A 124 24.50 -15.64 -10.99
CA LEU A 124 24.80 -14.26 -10.66
C LEU A 124 25.81 -13.69 -11.67
N ARG A 125 25.39 -12.74 -12.49
CA ARG A 125 26.27 -12.01 -13.40
C ARG A 125 26.74 -10.73 -12.71
N LYS A 126 28.00 -10.34 -12.95
CA LYS A 126 28.47 -9.01 -12.56
C LYS A 126 27.61 -7.98 -13.31
N TYR A 127 26.97 -7.10 -12.56
CA TYR A 127 26.22 -5.99 -13.12
C TYR A 127 27.18 -5.14 -13.96
N ALA A 128 26.95 -5.07 -15.26
CA ALA A 128 27.61 -4.12 -16.14
C ALA A 128 26.73 -2.85 -16.15
N PRO A 129 27.24 -1.71 -15.65
CA PRO A 129 26.50 -0.44 -15.64
C PRO A 129 26.20 0.06 -17.06
#